data_AF-A0A7V9Z8C1-F1
#
_entry.id   AF-A0A7V9Z8C1-F1
#
_cell.length_a   1.000
_cell.length_b   1.000
_cell.length_c   1.000
_cell.angle_alpha   90.00
_cell.angle_beta   90.00
_cell.angle_gamma   90.00
#
_symmetry.space_group_name_H-M   'P 1'
#
loop_
_entity.id
_entity.type
_entity.pdbx_description
1 polymer ?
#
loop_
_entity_poly.entity_id
_entity_poly.type
_entity_poly.pdbx_seq_one_letter_code
_entity_poly.pdbx_strand_id
1 'polypeptide(L)' 'MTTNRKPNRLIAEKSPYLLQHAYNPVDWYAWGEEAFEKAKRENKPVFLSIGYS' A
#
# COMPACT_ATOMS: atom_id res chain seq x y z
N MET A 1 -23.95 -9.44 2.63
CA MET A 1 -22.61 -9.73 3.18
C MET A 1 -21.82 -8.43 3.21
N THR A 2 -21.72 -7.77 4.35
CA THR A 2 -20.89 -6.56 4.48
C THR A 2 -19.43 -6.98 4.48
N THR A 3 -18.76 -6.91 3.32
CA THR A 3 -17.31 -7.07 3.26
C THR A 3 -16.71 -5.94 4.09
N ASN A 4 -16.11 -6.28 5.23
CA ASN A 4 -15.39 -5.32 6.07
C ASN A 4 -14.13 -4.89 5.31
N ARG A 5 -14.26 -3.92 4.40
CA ARG A 5 -13.14 -3.43 3.59
C ARG A 5 -12.33 -2.46 4.44
N LYS A 6 -11.41 -3.00 5.23
CA LYS A 6 -10.40 -2.20 5.93
C LYS A 6 -9.43 -1.64 4.89
N PRO A 7 -9.28 -0.31 4.77
CA PRO A 7 -8.31 0.25 3.85
C PRO A 7 -6.86 0.01 4.34
N ASN A 8 -5.93 -0.10 3.40
CA ASN A 8 -4.50 0.02 3.62
C ASN A 8 -4.08 1.50 3.61
N ARG A 9 -2.77 1.77 3.65
CA ARG A 9 -2.21 3.13 3.79
C ARG A 9 -2.46 4.01 2.57
N LEU A 10 -2.73 3.43 1.39
CA LEU A 10 -2.96 4.21 0.17
C LEU A 10 -4.23 5.06 0.23
N ILE A 11 -5.11 4.87 1.23
CA ILE A 11 -6.29 5.73 1.44
C ILE A 11 -5.93 7.21 1.70
N ALA A 12 -4.70 7.49 2.14
CA ALA A 12 -4.21 8.84 2.39
C ALA A 12 -3.56 9.51 1.15
N GLU A 13 -3.42 8.78 0.04
CA GLU A 13 -2.80 9.29 -1.18
C GLU A 13 -3.76 10.18 -1.97
N LYS A 14 -3.20 11.10 -2.77
CA LYS A 14 -4.00 11.96 -3.66
C LYS A 14 -4.22 11.36 -5.04
N SER A 15 -3.38 10.40 -5.44
CA SER A 15 -3.44 9.79 -6.77
C SER A 15 -4.69 8.91 -6.89
N PRO A 16 -5.57 9.14 -7.89
CA PRO A 16 -6.72 8.28 -8.13
C PRO A 16 -6.34 6.82 -8.36
N TYR A 17 -5.21 6.58 -9.04
CA TYR A 17 -4.68 5.24 -9.27
C TYR A 17 -4.33 4.53 -7.95
N LEU A 18 -3.66 5.21 -7.02
CA LEU A 18 -3.32 4.62 -5.73
C LEU A 18 -4.56 4.40 -4.85
N LEU A 19 -5.51 5.34 -4.87
CA LEU A 19 -6.77 5.24 -4.14
C LEU A 19 -7.63 4.05 -4.59
N GLN A 20 -7.59 3.68 -5.87
CA GLN A 20 -8.27 2.47 -6.37
C GLN A 20 -7.73 1.19 -5.71
N HIS A 21 -6.49 1.19 -5.24
CA HIS A 21 -5.86 0.06 -4.55
C HIS A 21 -5.95 0.14 -3.01
N ALA A 22 -6.58 1.17 -2.45
CA ALA A 22 -6.65 1.40 -1.01
C ALA A 22 -7.40 0.31 -0.25
N TYR A 23 -8.31 -0.42 -0.90
CA TYR A 23 -9.08 -1.50 -0.27
C TYR A 23 -8.65 -2.91 -0.70
N ASN A 24 -7.51 -3.01 -1.40
CA ASN A 24 -6.94 -4.31 -1.74
C ASN A 24 -6.47 -5.03 -0.47
N PRO A 25 -6.53 -6.37 -0.44
CA PRO A 25 -6.14 -7.16 0.74
C PRO A 25 -4.64 -7.08 1.06
N VAL A 26 -3.82 -6.65 0.10
CA VAL A 26 -2.40 -6.37 0.30
C VAL A 26 -2.25 -5.07 1.09
N ASP A 27 -1.46 -5.11 2.16
CA ASP A 27 -1.10 -3.93 2.96
C ASP A 27 -0.09 -3.06 2.20
N TRP A 28 -0.58 -2.36 1.17
CA TRP A 28 0.24 -1.49 0.35
C TRP A 28 0.73 -0.28 1.14
N TYR A 29 1.97 0.11 0.83
CA TYR A 29 2.60 1.34 1.25
C TYR A 29 2.81 2.21 0.02
N ALA A 30 2.65 3.52 0.17
CA ALA A 30 3.19 4.46 -0.80
C ALA A 30 4.72 4.42 -0.78
N TRP A 31 5.35 4.92 -1.85
CA TRP A 31 6.80 5.02 -1.89
C TRP A 31 7.30 6.02 -0.83
N GLY A 32 8.16 5.55 0.08
CA GLY A 32 8.70 6.36 1.16
C GLY A 32 9.52 5.57 2.16
N GLU A 33 10.18 6.26 3.09
CA GLU A 33 11.10 5.67 4.06
C GLU A 33 10.42 4.63 4.97
N GLU A 34 9.16 4.85 5.37
CA GLU A 34 8.40 3.94 6.25
C GLU A 34 8.39 2.49 5.72
N ALA A 35 8.21 2.33 4.40
CA ALA A 35 8.18 1.00 3.77
C ALA A 35 9.54 0.29 3.88
N PHE A 36 10.63 1.02 3.64
CA PHE A 36 11.99 0.49 3.71
C PHE A 36 12.45 0.25 5.15
N GLU A 37 12.09 1.12 6.09
CA GLU A 37 12.38 0.91 7.52
C GLU A 37 11.67 -0.33 8.05
N LYS A 38 10.41 -0.54 7.68
CA LYS A 38 9.67 -1.77 8.02
C LYS A 38 10.33 -3.00 7.41
N ALA A 39 10.69 -2.94 6.12
CA ALA A 39 11.36 -4.04 5.43
C ALA A 39 12.69 -4.42 6.11
N LYS A 40 13.52 -3.43 6.48
CA LYS A 40 14.77 -3.64 7.23
C LYS A 40 14.51 -4.25 8.61
N ARG A 41 13.58 -3.68 9.39
CA ARG A 41 13.25 -4.14 10.74
C ARG A 41 12.70 -5.57 10.76
N GLU A 42 11.88 -5.91 9.78
CA GLU A 42 11.27 -7.24 9.67
C GLU A 42 12.14 -8.24 8.89
N ASN A 43 13.28 -7.81 8.36
CA ASN A 43 14.15 -8.59 7.48
C ASN A 43 13.37 -9.24 6.32
N LYS A 44 12.55 -8.43 5.63
CA LYS A 44 11.72 -8.85 4.49
C LYS A 44 12.12 -8.06 3.23
N PRO A 45 12.06 -8.68 2.04
CA PRO A 45 12.26 -7.96 0.79
C PRO A 45 11.11 -6.99 0.52
N VAL A 46 11.37 -5.98 -0.31
CA VAL A 46 10.35 -5.04 -0.80
C VAL A 46 9.82 -5.55 -2.14
N PHE A 47 8.50 -5.71 -2.23
CA PHE A 47 7.81 -5.92 -3.52
C PHE A 47 7.37 -4.56 -4.07
N LEU A 48 8.03 -4.09 -5.13
CA LEU A 48 7.72 -2.82 -5.78
C LEU A 48 6.81 -3.04 -6.98
N SER A 49 5.63 -2.42 -6.98
CA SER A 49 4.71 -2.38 -8.11
C SER A 49 4.59 -0.95 -8.60
N ILE A 50 4.82 -0.73 -9.90
CA ILE A 50 4.71 0.57 -10.57
C ILE A 50 3.67 0.41 -11.67
N GLY A 51 2.73 1.34 -11.73
CA GLY A 51 1.74 1.42 -12.79
C GLY A 51 1.55 2.84 -13.28
N TYR A 52 0.80 2.97 -14.35
CA TYR A 52 0.43 4.22 -15.00
C TYR A 52 -1.07 4.17 -15.30
N SER A 53 -1.72 5.34 -15.34
CA SER A 53 -3.14 5.49 -15.64
C SER A 53 -3.37 6.18 -16.97
#